data_AF-A0A4Q9KKQ5-F1
#
_entry.id   AF-A0A4Q9KKQ5-F1
#
_cell.length_a   1.000
_cell.length_b   1.000
_cell.length_c   1.000
_cell.angle_alpha   90.00
_cell.angle_beta   90.00
_cell.angle_gamma   90.00
#
_symmetry.space_group_name_H-M   'P 1'
#
loop_
_entity.id
_entity.type
_entity.pdbx_description
1 polymer ?
#
loop_
_entity_poly.entity_id
_entity_poly.type
_entity_poly.pdbx_seq_one_letter_code
_entity_poly.pdbx_strand_id
1 'polypeptide(L)'
;MTKVTTAIEHLRAAFADLFADRVPARTWRLPEFLACTVMLVASTVPIIWFLRNLHLENELAMVTTTIKSAIIVSFLLAALIWLLLMSPTRLRLPGPVVGLLFIEVVIFTVAWYAWYVPKWGPWSDNADALERGATQILRLSDPYAVVTKFGGTLSPMLGGFLLALPFVVLFGNVFFQTIVWVLGGAIALLKSVGVHGACAASMIFGLTLWTRLATPSQSDNWITAAGVVATAGWGYLVTRKHPERRWLIIAVGALYGCCLTYRFIMWPTVLPLLVLFVRTFKWRRTLVFMVPAAVVTVGLTLLPLAINAKNYLNGPVAMGLIKATRSSVPFSGVIVSTITIATFALASARVRSLSGVWGASALGMAAMLLSVAATKYELGFTTAVSTYDTVAFTGTWLVFGAVSLALPTARDIANHQSARRAAGLRGR
;
A
#
# COMPACT_ATOMS: atom_id res chain seq x y z
N MET A 1 16.06 -29.92 14.00
CA MET A 1 16.58 -28.57 14.28
C MET A 1 17.53 -28.05 13.20
N THR A 2 18.56 -28.81 12.80
CA THR A 2 19.57 -28.41 11.79
C THR A 2 19.02 -27.82 10.49
N LYS A 3 17.97 -28.40 9.89
CA LYS A 3 17.37 -27.88 8.63
C LYS A 3 16.71 -26.50 8.76
N VAL A 4 16.16 -26.16 9.93
CA VAL A 4 15.53 -24.86 10.18
C VAL A 4 16.59 -23.79 10.36
N THR A 5 17.67 -24.10 11.07
CA THR A 5 18.82 -23.20 11.24
C THR A 5 19.46 -22.87 9.89
N THR A 6 19.67 -23.86 9.02
CA THR A 6 20.20 -23.64 7.66
C THR A 6 19.29 -22.76 6.81
N ALA A 7 17.96 -22.94 6.90
CA ALA A 7 17.00 -22.10 6.19
C ALA A 7 17.01 -20.63 6.69
N ILE A 8 17.12 -20.43 8.01
CA ILE A 8 17.24 -19.11 8.63
C ILE A 8 18.56 -18.44 8.23
N GLU A 9 19.67 -19.17 8.20
CA GLU A 9 20.97 -18.65 7.75
C GLU A 9 20.96 -18.29 6.26
N HIS A 10 20.34 -19.12 5.41
CA HIS A 10 20.15 -18.79 4.00
C HIS A 10 19.25 -17.58 3.79
N LEU A 11 18.20 -17.41 4.59
CA LEU A 11 17.37 -16.20 4.61
C LEU A 11 18.20 -15.00 5.06
N ARG A 12 18.96 -15.13 6.15
CA ARG A 12 19.81 -14.06 6.69
C ARG A 12 20.87 -13.62 5.68
N ALA A 13 21.54 -14.56 5.02
CA ALA A 13 22.49 -14.28 3.96
C ALA A 13 21.82 -13.66 2.73
N ALA A 14 20.63 -14.16 2.33
CA ALA A 14 19.84 -13.55 1.27
C ALA A 14 19.48 -12.10 1.57
N PHE A 15 19.08 -11.82 2.82
CA PHE A 15 18.78 -10.49 3.30
C PHE A 15 20.05 -9.62 3.29
N ALA A 16 21.15 -10.09 3.87
CA ALA A 16 22.42 -9.35 3.92
C ALA A 16 22.94 -8.95 2.52
N ASP A 17 22.91 -9.86 1.55
CA ASP A 17 23.28 -9.58 0.16
C ASP A 17 22.29 -8.63 -0.53
N LEU A 18 20.98 -8.76 -0.24
CA LEU A 18 19.99 -7.77 -0.68
C LEU A 18 20.31 -6.38 -0.10
N PHE A 19 20.89 -6.32 1.10
CA PHE A 19 21.17 -5.09 1.83
C PHE A 19 22.45 -4.36 1.38
N ALA A 20 23.42 -5.04 0.77
CA ALA A 20 24.74 -4.50 0.43
C ALA A 20 24.80 -3.50 -0.75
N ASP A 21 23.85 -3.53 -1.70
CA ASP A 21 23.86 -2.64 -2.87
C ASP A 21 23.53 -1.18 -2.52
N ARG A 22 24.50 -0.27 -2.74
CA ARG A 22 24.31 1.18 -2.64
C ARG A 22 23.64 1.72 -3.90
N VAL A 23 22.36 2.09 -3.80
CA VAL A 23 21.69 2.90 -4.82
C VAL A 23 22.20 4.35 -4.72
N PRO A 24 22.68 4.97 -5.81
CA PRO A 24 23.14 6.36 -5.79
C PRO A 24 21.99 7.31 -5.43
N ALA A 25 22.30 8.31 -4.63
CA ALA A 25 21.38 9.37 -4.24
C ALA A 25 20.94 10.19 -5.48
N ARG A 26 19.64 10.23 -5.77
CA ARG A 26 19.06 11.18 -6.72
C ARG A 26 18.64 12.44 -5.96
N THR A 27 19.12 13.59 -6.40
CA THR A 27 18.58 14.89 -6.01
C THR A 27 17.28 15.13 -6.76
N TRP A 28 16.23 15.56 -6.05
CA TRP A 28 14.95 15.86 -6.69
C TRP A 28 15.01 17.20 -7.41
N ARG A 29 14.27 17.30 -8.51
CA ARG A 29 14.09 18.57 -9.23
C ARG A 29 12.95 19.37 -8.61
N LEU A 30 13.01 20.70 -8.71
CA LEU A 30 11.96 21.59 -8.23
C LEU A 30 10.54 21.19 -8.70
N PRO A 31 10.30 20.79 -9.97
CA PRO A 31 8.97 20.35 -10.40
C PRO A 31 8.48 19.06 -9.71
N GLU A 32 9.39 18.16 -9.35
CA GLU A 32 9.05 16.91 -8.64
C GLU A 32 8.66 17.20 -7.19
N PHE A 33 9.37 18.13 -6.55
CA PHE A 33 9.02 18.65 -5.23
C PHE A 33 7.68 19.38 -5.24
N LEU A 34 7.46 20.28 -6.20
CA LEU A 34 6.20 21.01 -6.34
C LEU A 34 5.03 20.06 -6.60
N ALA A 35 5.20 19.05 -7.46
CA ALA A 35 4.18 18.04 -7.69
C ALA A 35 3.82 17.28 -6.40
N CYS A 36 4.81 16.90 -5.60
CA CYS A 36 4.57 16.22 -4.33
C CYS A 36 3.89 17.12 -3.30
N THR A 37 4.27 18.40 -3.21
CA THR A 37 3.62 19.39 -2.35
C THR A 37 2.18 19.64 -2.78
N VAL A 38 1.92 19.76 -4.08
CA VAL A 38 0.56 19.88 -4.63
C VAL A 38 -0.25 18.62 -4.32
N MET A 39 0.32 17.42 -4.45
CA MET A 39 -0.37 16.18 -4.08
C MET A 39 -0.66 16.11 -2.58
N LEU A 40 0.28 16.54 -1.73
CA LEU A 40 0.06 16.63 -0.27
C LEU A 40 -1.12 17.56 0.05
N VAL A 41 -1.14 18.76 -0.53
CA VAL A 41 -2.19 19.77 -0.31
C VAL A 41 -3.53 19.34 -0.93
N ALA A 42 -3.52 18.83 -2.15
CA ALA A 42 -4.72 18.32 -2.82
C ALA A 42 -5.34 17.14 -2.05
N SER A 43 -4.51 16.34 -1.37
CA SER A 43 -4.99 15.27 -0.51
C SER A 43 -5.74 15.80 0.73
N THR A 44 -5.45 16.99 1.22
CA THR A 44 -6.12 17.59 2.39
C THR A 44 -7.44 18.29 2.08
N VAL A 45 -7.65 18.79 0.86
CA VAL A 45 -8.82 19.60 0.49
C VAL A 45 -10.16 18.83 0.58
N PRO A 46 -10.29 17.59 0.08
CA PRO A 46 -11.55 16.83 0.16
C PRO A 46 -12.00 16.55 1.59
N ILE A 47 -11.07 16.43 2.54
CA ILE A 47 -11.37 16.15 3.96
C ILE A 47 -11.89 17.41 4.65
N ILE A 48 -11.28 18.57 4.40
CA ILE A 48 -11.76 19.86 4.93
C ILE A 48 -13.18 20.13 4.41
N TRP A 49 -13.42 19.85 3.13
CA TRP A 49 -14.74 19.94 2.51
C TRP A 49 -15.73 18.93 3.15
N PHE A 50 -15.31 17.68 3.36
CA PHE A 50 -16.12 16.64 4.00
C PHE A 50 -16.54 17.00 5.44
N LEU A 51 -15.59 17.43 6.27
CA LEU A 51 -15.84 17.81 7.67
C LEU A 51 -16.77 19.03 7.78
N ARG A 52 -16.61 20.01 6.88
CA ARG A 52 -17.48 21.19 6.83
C ARG A 52 -18.93 20.83 6.51
N ASN A 53 -19.15 19.82 5.67
CA ASN A 53 -20.50 19.41 5.27
C ASN A 53 -21.22 18.57 6.35
N LEU A 54 -20.52 18.06 7.37
CA LEU A 54 -21.11 17.23 8.44
C LEU A 54 -21.74 18.03 9.60
N HIS A 55 -21.70 19.37 9.59
CA HIS A 55 -22.32 20.23 10.61
C HIS A 55 -21.91 19.91 12.07
N LEU A 56 -20.74 19.29 12.27
CA LEU A 56 -20.16 19.00 13.58
C LEU A 56 -19.45 20.23 14.16
N GLU A 57 -20.09 21.39 14.22
CA GLU A 57 -19.42 22.69 14.44
C GLU A 57 -18.52 22.76 15.71
N ASN A 58 -18.92 22.08 16.79
CA ASN A 58 -18.14 22.03 18.04
C ASN A 58 -16.93 21.08 17.96
N GLU A 59 -17.03 19.96 17.23
CA GLU A 59 -15.85 19.13 16.93
C GLU A 59 -15.01 19.73 15.81
N LEU A 60 -15.63 20.51 14.92
CA LEU A 60 -14.99 21.18 13.80
C LEU A 60 -13.96 22.18 14.30
N ALA A 61 -14.20 22.95 15.35
CA ALA A 61 -13.18 23.86 15.90
C ALA A 61 -11.92 23.11 16.39
N MET A 62 -12.10 21.98 17.07
CA MET A 62 -11.02 21.17 17.62
C MET A 62 -10.28 20.38 16.52
N VAL A 63 -11.04 19.78 15.61
CA VAL A 63 -10.54 19.05 14.44
C VAL A 63 -9.87 20.01 13.46
N THR A 64 -10.40 21.20 13.24
CA THR A 64 -9.79 22.21 12.35
C THR A 64 -8.50 22.75 12.95
N THR A 65 -8.42 22.94 14.27
CA THR A 65 -7.17 23.32 14.93
C THR A 65 -6.14 22.20 14.86
N THR A 66 -6.56 20.95 15.11
CA THR A 66 -5.70 19.76 15.00
C THR A 66 -5.22 19.54 13.56
N ILE A 67 -6.10 19.74 12.57
CA ILE A 67 -5.77 19.62 11.14
C ILE A 67 -4.86 20.77 10.70
N LYS A 68 -5.12 22.02 11.11
CA LYS A 68 -4.24 23.17 10.82
C LYS A 68 -2.86 22.96 11.40
N SER A 69 -2.75 22.56 12.67
CA SER A 69 -1.48 22.25 13.32
C SER A 69 -0.81 21.05 12.65
N ALA A 70 -1.55 20.00 12.30
CA ALA A 70 -1.03 18.86 11.58
C ALA A 70 -0.51 19.23 10.18
N ILE A 71 -1.17 20.13 9.45
CA ILE A 71 -0.73 20.64 8.15
C ILE A 71 0.54 21.48 8.31
N ILE A 72 0.57 22.40 9.27
CA ILE A 72 1.73 23.27 9.53
C ILE A 72 2.94 22.42 9.95
N VAL A 73 2.77 21.50 10.90
CA VAL A 73 3.84 20.59 11.33
C VAL A 73 4.32 19.72 10.17
N SER A 74 3.41 19.23 9.33
CA SER A 74 3.80 18.45 8.14
C SER A 74 4.58 19.29 7.14
N PHE A 75 4.17 20.54 6.92
CA PHE A 75 4.84 21.45 6.01
C PHE A 75 6.23 21.81 6.53
N LEU A 76 6.35 22.08 7.83
CA LEU A 76 7.62 22.38 8.49
C LEU A 76 8.56 21.17 8.50
N LEU A 77 8.07 19.96 8.78
CA LEU A 77 8.85 18.72 8.65
C LEU A 77 9.24 18.45 7.19
N ALA A 78 8.34 18.66 6.24
CA ALA A 78 8.64 18.53 4.83
C ALA A 78 9.74 19.49 4.39
N ALA A 79 9.65 20.76 4.80
CA ALA A 79 10.64 21.79 4.52
C ALA A 79 11.99 21.50 5.21
N LEU A 80 11.98 21.09 6.48
CA LEU A 80 13.19 20.76 7.23
C LEU A 80 13.91 19.55 6.63
N ILE A 81 13.18 18.47 6.32
CA ILE A 81 13.76 17.29 5.68
C ILE A 81 14.21 17.61 4.26
N TRP A 82 13.48 18.44 3.51
CA TRP A 82 13.93 18.93 2.20
C TRP A 82 15.24 19.71 2.31
N LEU A 83 15.36 20.63 3.28
CA LEU A 83 16.60 21.37 3.54
C LEU A 83 17.76 20.44 3.92
N LEU A 84 17.49 19.41 4.75
CA LEU A 84 18.49 18.43 5.18
C LEU A 84 18.92 17.48 4.05
N LEU A 85 18.01 17.12 3.14
CA LEU A 85 18.27 16.22 2.01
C LEU A 85 18.81 16.95 0.76
N MET A 86 18.59 18.26 0.63
CA MET A 86 19.04 19.08 -0.50
C MET A 86 20.26 19.94 -0.19
N SER A 87 20.76 19.92 1.05
CA SER A 87 22.02 20.57 1.38
C SER A 87 23.16 20.00 0.51
N PRO A 88 23.92 20.84 -0.22
CA PRO A 88 25.06 20.40 -1.03
C PRO A 88 26.20 19.80 -0.19
N THR A 89 26.17 20.04 1.13
CA THR A 89 27.14 19.43 2.02
C THR A 89 26.88 17.94 2.12
N ARG A 90 27.97 17.16 2.01
CA ARG A 90 28.05 15.71 2.11
C ARG A 90 27.63 15.18 3.49
N LEU A 91 26.46 15.52 4.01
CA LEU A 91 25.86 14.83 5.15
C LEU A 91 25.40 13.46 4.65
N ARG A 92 26.41 12.58 4.49
CA ARG A 92 26.33 11.14 4.27
C ARG A 92 25.71 10.47 5.50
N LEU A 93 24.49 10.83 5.85
CA LEU A 93 23.84 10.28 7.03
C LEU A 93 22.60 9.47 6.63
N PRO A 94 22.78 8.37 5.86
CA PRO A 94 21.70 7.43 5.62
C PRO A 94 21.21 6.77 6.92
N GLY A 95 22.07 6.63 7.94
CA GLY A 95 21.71 6.06 9.24
C GLY A 95 20.81 6.97 10.08
N PRO A 96 21.23 8.21 10.40
CA PRO A 96 20.43 9.14 11.21
C PRO A 96 19.12 9.57 10.57
N VAL A 97 19.04 9.71 9.24
CA VAL A 97 17.79 10.08 8.56
C VAL A 97 16.81 8.92 8.53
N VAL A 98 17.27 7.70 8.28
CA VAL A 98 16.44 6.49 8.40
C VAL A 98 16.03 6.27 9.86
N GLY A 99 16.93 6.54 10.81
CA GLY A 99 16.65 6.54 12.23
C GLY A 99 15.60 7.57 12.61
N LEU A 100 15.70 8.81 12.12
CA LEU A 100 14.73 9.88 12.35
C LEU A 100 13.37 9.58 11.72
N LEU A 101 13.31 9.00 10.52
CA LEU A 101 12.07 8.57 9.89
C LEU A 101 11.43 7.39 10.63
N PHE A 102 12.24 6.43 11.08
CA PHE A 102 11.77 5.32 11.91
C PHE A 102 11.25 5.84 13.25
N ILE A 103 11.99 6.74 13.90
CA ILE A 103 11.60 7.41 15.14
C ILE A 103 10.34 8.25 14.91
N GLU A 104 10.20 8.96 13.79
CA GLU A 104 8.99 9.73 13.47
C GLU A 104 7.79 8.82 13.30
N VAL A 105 7.91 7.73 12.52
CA VAL A 105 6.84 6.74 12.34
C VAL A 105 6.48 6.08 13.67
N VAL A 106 7.47 5.71 14.48
CA VAL A 106 7.26 5.07 15.78
C VAL A 106 6.66 6.04 16.79
N ILE A 107 7.24 7.24 16.98
CA ILE A 107 6.71 8.27 17.87
C ILE A 107 5.32 8.69 17.44
N PHE A 108 5.08 8.88 16.14
CA PHE A 108 3.75 9.22 15.63
C PHE A 108 2.74 8.10 15.92
N THR A 109 3.11 6.84 15.64
CA THR A 109 2.24 5.69 15.89
C THR A 109 1.97 5.47 17.38
N VAL A 110 3.00 5.64 18.23
CA VAL A 110 2.93 5.46 19.69
C VAL A 110 2.21 6.63 20.36
N ALA A 111 2.54 7.88 20.04
CA ALA A 111 1.89 9.06 20.59
C ALA A 111 0.41 9.13 20.17
N TRP A 112 0.12 8.73 18.93
CA TRP A 112 -1.27 8.62 18.48
C TRP A 112 -2.02 7.48 19.17
N TYR A 113 -1.39 6.30 19.33
CA TYR A 113 -1.96 5.17 20.07
C TYR A 113 -2.30 5.57 21.51
N ALA A 114 -1.36 6.19 22.22
CA ALA A 114 -1.54 6.67 23.59
C ALA A 114 -2.66 7.71 23.72
N TRP A 115 -2.94 8.49 22.67
CA TRP A 115 -3.99 9.50 22.69
C TRP A 115 -5.38 8.97 22.29
N TYR A 116 -5.44 8.09 21.28
CA TYR A 116 -6.69 7.70 20.63
C TYR A 116 -7.32 6.44 21.26
N VAL A 117 -6.51 5.45 21.62
CA VAL A 117 -6.99 4.17 22.19
C VAL A 117 -7.73 4.34 23.50
N PRO A 118 -7.29 5.21 24.44
CA PRO A 118 -8.05 5.44 25.67
C PRO A 118 -9.38 6.18 25.46
N LYS A 119 -9.51 6.97 24.38
CA LYS A 119 -10.69 7.82 24.13
C LYS A 119 -11.78 7.15 23.31
N TRP A 120 -11.40 6.30 22.35
CA TRP A 120 -12.33 5.69 21.39
C TRP A 120 -12.37 4.16 21.51
N GLY A 121 -11.65 3.61 22.50
CA GLY A 121 -11.33 2.20 22.59
C GLY A 121 -10.33 1.78 21.50
N PRO A 122 -9.71 0.59 21.62
CA PRO A 122 -9.17 -0.04 20.44
C PRO A 122 -10.35 -0.38 19.50
N TRP A 123 -10.04 -0.66 18.24
CA TRP A 123 -10.93 -1.30 17.26
C TRP A 123 -11.80 -0.35 16.42
N SER A 124 -11.31 -0.02 15.23
CA SER A 124 -12.18 0.21 14.09
C SER A 124 -12.94 -1.08 13.74
N ASP A 125 -14.03 -0.96 12.99
CA ASP A 125 -14.76 -2.14 12.46
C ASP A 125 -13.85 -3.05 11.62
N ASN A 126 -12.88 -2.46 10.91
CA ASN A 126 -11.90 -3.18 10.09
C ASN A 126 -10.93 -4.02 10.92
N ALA A 127 -10.42 -3.47 12.03
CA ALA A 127 -9.53 -4.19 12.94
C ALA A 127 -10.24 -5.39 13.55
N ASP A 128 -11.48 -5.19 13.99
CA ASP A 128 -12.30 -6.23 14.62
C ASP A 128 -12.67 -7.30 13.60
N ALA A 129 -12.95 -6.91 12.34
CA ALA A 129 -13.17 -7.85 11.26
C ALA A 129 -11.96 -8.78 11.02
N LEU A 130 -10.74 -8.22 11.00
CA LEU A 130 -9.52 -8.99 10.79
C LEU A 130 -9.23 -9.94 11.95
N GLU A 131 -9.34 -9.45 13.19
CA GLU A 131 -9.16 -10.28 14.39
C GLU A 131 -10.18 -11.42 14.44
N ARG A 132 -11.47 -11.12 14.24
CA ARG A 132 -12.52 -12.14 14.29
C ARG A 132 -12.33 -13.18 13.20
N GLY A 133 -12.08 -12.74 11.97
CA GLY A 133 -11.81 -13.64 10.85
C GLY A 133 -10.60 -14.55 11.11
N ALA A 134 -9.48 -13.98 11.58
CA ALA A 134 -8.28 -14.75 11.94
C ALA A 134 -8.55 -15.71 13.12
N THR A 135 -9.29 -15.27 14.13
CA THR A 135 -9.67 -16.10 15.29
C THR A 135 -10.54 -17.28 14.89
N GLN A 136 -11.49 -17.09 13.98
CA GLN A 136 -12.30 -18.20 13.44
C GLN A 136 -11.45 -19.20 12.68
N ILE A 137 -10.48 -18.74 11.87
CA ILE A 137 -9.52 -19.63 11.18
C ILE A 137 -8.71 -20.44 12.20
N LEU A 138 -8.21 -19.81 13.27
CA LEU A 138 -7.48 -20.51 14.33
C LEU A 138 -8.33 -21.57 15.05
N ARG A 139 -9.65 -21.34 15.12
CA ARG A 139 -10.63 -22.29 15.68
C ARG A 139 -11.11 -23.34 14.68
N LEU A 140 -10.58 -23.33 13.45
CA LEU A 140 -11.03 -24.19 12.34
C LEU A 140 -12.53 -24.04 12.03
N SER A 141 -13.06 -22.83 12.25
CA SER A 141 -14.45 -22.46 12.03
C SER A 141 -14.62 -21.59 10.79
N ASP A 142 -15.85 -21.47 10.29
CA ASP A 142 -16.19 -20.57 9.20
C ASP A 142 -15.98 -19.10 9.60
N PRO A 143 -15.03 -18.37 8.98
CA PRO A 143 -14.80 -16.97 9.33
C PRO A 143 -15.99 -16.08 9.00
N TYR A 144 -16.84 -16.44 8.04
CA TYR A 144 -17.98 -15.61 7.62
C TYR A 144 -19.25 -15.85 8.42
N ALA A 145 -19.22 -16.76 9.40
CA ALA A 145 -20.34 -17.02 10.30
C ALA A 145 -20.48 -15.96 11.41
N VAL A 146 -19.49 -15.08 11.59
CA VAL A 146 -19.49 -14.04 12.61
C VAL A 146 -19.63 -12.64 12.02
N VAL A 147 -20.15 -11.74 12.85
CA VAL A 147 -20.21 -10.31 12.57
C VAL A 147 -19.21 -9.56 13.43
N THR A 148 -18.84 -8.37 12.98
CA THR A 148 -18.06 -7.43 13.77
C THR A 148 -18.88 -6.90 14.95
N LYS A 149 -18.20 -6.22 15.88
CA LYS A 149 -18.80 -5.56 17.03
C LYS A 149 -19.84 -4.49 16.65
N PHE A 150 -19.75 -3.93 15.45
CA PHE A 150 -20.73 -2.98 14.92
C PHE A 150 -21.80 -3.66 14.03
N GLY A 151 -21.87 -5.00 14.04
CA GLY A 151 -22.84 -5.77 13.25
C GLY A 151 -22.50 -5.86 11.76
N GLY A 152 -21.29 -5.47 11.37
CA GLY A 152 -20.79 -5.58 10.00
C GLY A 152 -20.49 -7.02 9.62
N THR A 153 -20.84 -7.41 8.41
CA THR A 153 -20.38 -8.68 7.83
C THR A 153 -18.88 -8.60 7.56
N LEU A 154 -18.14 -9.67 7.83
CA LEU A 154 -16.74 -9.74 7.41
C LEU A 154 -16.65 -9.66 5.89
N SER A 155 -15.75 -8.82 5.39
CA SER A 155 -15.46 -8.68 3.97
C SER A 155 -14.79 -9.95 3.41
N PRO A 156 -14.87 -10.19 2.08
CA PRO A 156 -14.31 -11.37 1.44
C PRO A 156 -12.78 -11.25 1.32
N MET A 157 -12.09 -11.34 2.47
CA MET A 157 -10.68 -10.99 2.64
C MET A 157 -9.87 -12.14 3.26
N LEU A 158 -10.04 -13.38 2.76
CA LEU A 158 -9.43 -14.54 3.41
C LEU A 158 -7.89 -14.42 3.48
N GLY A 159 -7.27 -13.80 2.47
CA GLY A 159 -5.84 -13.46 2.50
C GLY A 159 -5.49 -12.51 3.66
N GLY A 160 -6.35 -11.53 3.96
CA GLY A 160 -6.13 -10.62 5.09
C GLY A 160 -6.22 -11.29 6.44
N PHE A 161 -7.13 -12.25 6.61
CA PHE A 161 -7.20 -13.04 7.83
C PHE A 161 -5.94 -13.88 8.01
N LEU A 162 -5.42 -14.50 6.94
CA LEU A 162 -4.17 -15.26 6.99
C LEU A 162 -2.96 -14.39 7.33
N LEU A 163 -2.88 -13.17 6.77
CA LEU A 163 -1.81 -12.22 7.11
C LEU A 163 -1.92 -11.65 8.53
N ALA A 164 -3.13 -11.69 9.12
CA ALA A 164 -3.38 -11.29 10.50
C ALA A 164 -3.01 -12.37 11.53
N LEU A 165 -3.01 -13.65 11.15
CA LEU A 165 -2.76 -14.78 12.06
C LEU A 165 -1.51 -14.61 12.96
N PRO A 166 -0.33 -14.24 12.45
CA PRO A 166 0.85 -14.12 13.31
C PRO A 166 0.67 -13.06 14.41
N PHE A 167 -0.09 -12.00 14.12
CA PHE A 167 -0.31 -10.91 15.07
C PHE A 167 -1.34 -11.30 16.13
N VAL A 168 -2.42 -11.95 15.71
CA VAL A 168 -3.43 -12.47 16.64
C VAL A 168 -2.84 -13.53 17.56
N VAL A 169 -2.01 -14.45 17.04
CA VAL A 169 -1.36 -15.50 17.85
C VAL A 169 -0.35 -14.92 18.84
N LEU A 170 0.47 -13.95 18.42
CA LEU A 170 1.57 -13.43 19.25
C LEU A 170 1.13 -12.33 20.23
N PHE A 171 0.18 -11.49 19.82
CA PHE A 171 -0.18 -10.27 20.54
C PHE A 171 -1.66 -10.22 20.95
N GLY A 172 -2.47 -11.20 20.53
CA GLY A 172 -3.91 -11.18 20.76
C GLY A 172 -4.63 -10.02 20.07
N ASN A 173 -4.00 -9.39 19.06
CA ASN A 173 -4.58 -8.31 18.27
C ASN A 173 -3.85 -8.11 16.93
N VAL A 174 -4.44 -7.32 16.04
CA VAL A 174 -3.89 -6.99 14.71
C VAL A 174 -3.17 -5.64 14.64
N PHE A 175 -2.90 -4.99 15.77
CA PHE A 175 -2.31 -3.64 15.79
C PHE A 175 -0.94 -3.57 15.13
N PHE A 176 -0.05 -4.51 15.47
CA PHE A 176 1.31 -4.53 14.94
C PHE A 176 1.36 -4.88 13.44
N GLN A 177 0.27 -5.40 12.86
CA GLN A 177 0.19 -5.74 11.45
C GLN A 177 0.48 -4.51 10.58
N THR A 178 -0.20 -3.39 10.85
CA THR A 178 -0.01 -2.15 10.07
C THR A 178 1.44 -1.68 10.09
N ILE A 179 2.06 -1.69 11.28
CA ILE A 179 3.45 -1.26 11.46
C ILE A 179 4.39 -2.14 10.62
N VAL A 180 4.23 -3.47 10.70
CA VAL A 180 5.07 -4.40 9.95
C VAL A 180 4.94 -4.19 8.44
N TRP A 181 3.72 -4.03 7.91
CA TRP A 181 3.52 -3.85 6.48
C TRP A 181 4.01 -2.49 5.98
N VAL A 182 3.83 -1.42 6.75
CA VAL A 182 4.37 -0.09 6.42
C VAL A 182 5.91 -0.11 6.42
N LEU A 183 6.53 -0.73 7.42
CA LEU A 183 7.98 -0.90 7.47
C LEU A 183 8.47 -1.76 6.30
N GLY A 184 7.79 -2.86 5.98
CA GLY A 184 8.09 -3.70 4.82
C GLY A 184 8.02 -2.92 3.51
N GLY A 185 6.99 -2.09 3.34
CA GLY A 185 6.85 -1.17 2.21
C GLY A 185 7.97 -0.14 2.13
N ALA A 186 8.32 0.50 3.24
CA ALA A 186 9.41 1.46 3.32
C ALA A 186 10.77 0.83 2.97
N ILE A 187 11.04 -0.38 3.45
CA ILE A 187 12.26 -1.14 3.12
C ILE A 187 12.28 -1.50 1.63
N ALA A 188 11.16 -1.94 1.07
CA ALA A 188 11.04 -2.25 -0.35
C ALA A 188 11.28 -1.00 -1.22
N LEU A 189 10.77 0.16 -0.80
CA LEU A 189 11.04 1.45 -1.43
C LEU A 189 12.52 1.83 -1.33
N LEU A 190 13.12 1.75 -0.13
CA LEU A 190 14.56 1.98 0.08
C LEU A 190 15.43 1.17 -0.88
N LYS A 191 15.07 -0.10 -1.08
CA LYS A 191 15.78 -1.01 -1.99
C LYS A 191 15.55 -0.68 -3.46
N SER A 192 14.34 -0.27 -3.80
CA SER A 192 13.98 0.02 -5.18
C SER A 192 14.59 1.34 -5.65
N VAL A 193 14.69 2.34 -4.77
CA VAL A 193 14.95 3.74 -5.19
C VAL A 193 16.00 4.50 -4.40
N GLY A 194 16.61 3.87 -3.41
CA GLY A 194 17.62 4.48 -2.57
C GLY A 194 17.04 5.37 -1.48
N VAL A 195 17.93 5.85 -0.61
CA VAL A 195 17.55 6.54 0.63
C VAL A 195 16.73 7.80 0.39
N HIS A 196 17.12 8.65 -0.57
CA HIS A 196 16.42 9.92 -0.83
C HIS A 196 15.00 9.70 -1.38
N GLY A 197 14.84 8.77 -2.32
CA GLY A 197 13.54 8.42 -2.87
C GLY A 197 12.64 7.78 -1.82
N ALA A 198 13.19 6.90 -0.98
CA ALA A 198 12.44 6.27 0.11
C ALA A 198 12.10 7.23 1.25
N CYS A 199 12.99 8.17 1.59
CA CYS A 199 12.72 9.22 2.57
C CYS A 199 11.55 10.07 2.10
N ALA A 200 11.64 10.63 0.89
CA ALA A 200 10.58 11.47 0.37
C ALA A 200 9.28 10.67 0.14
N ALA A 201 9.37 9.39 -0.22
CA ALA A 201 8.21 8.53 -0.26
C ALA A 201 7.57 8.31 1.11
N SER A 202 8.38 8.06 2.13
CA SER A 202 7.96 7.89 3.52
C SER A 202 7.40 9.20 4.09
N MET A 203 7.90 10.36 3.64
CA MET A 203 7.35 11.67 3.99
C MET A 203 5.98 11.87 3.36
N ILE A 204 5.83 11.67 2.04
CA ILE A 204 4.51 11.76 1.39
C ILE A 204 3.55 10.77 2.06
N PHE A 205 4.05 9.59 2.42
CA PHE A 205 3.29 8.60 3.17
C PHE A 205 2.87 9.13 4.56
N GLY A 206 3.79 9.45 5.48
CA GLY A 206 3.47 9.85 6.85
C GLY A 206 2.82 11.23 7.01
N LEU A 207 3.07 12.14 6.06
CA LEU A 207 2.57 13.52 6.11
C LEU A 207 1.22 13.69 5.43
N THR A 208 0.80 12.74 4.58
CA THR A 208 -0.55 12.82 4.00
C THR A 208 -1.59 12.58 5.09
N LEU A 209 -2.57 13.48 5.16
CA LEU A 209 -3.66 13.41 6.13
C LEU A 209 -4.46 12.10 6.00
N TRP A 210 -4.52 11.51 4.79
CA TRP A 210 -5.12 10.19 4.57
C TRP A 210 -4.45 9.08 5.36
N THR A 211 -3.12 8.97 5.28
CA THR A 211 -2.37 7.97 6.05
C THR A 211 -2.61 8.17 7.54
N ARG A 212 -2.73 9.43 7.98
CA ARG A 212 -2.96 9.76 9.39
C ARG A 212 -4.35 9.39 9.88
N LEU A 213 -5.38 9.45 9.03
CA LEU A 213 -6.73 9.00 9.38
C LEU A 213 -6.92 7.49 9.20
N ALA A 214 -6.20 6.92 8.24
CA ALA A 214 -6.37 5.53 7.83
C ALA A 214 -5.52 4.55 8.66
N THR A 215 -4.33 4.95 9.11
CA THR A 215 -3.46 4.10 9.97
C THR A 215 -4.13 3.77 11.31
N PRO A 216 -4.74 4.74 12.03
CA PRO A 216 -5.39 4.47 13.31
C PRO A 216 -6.70 3.67 13.17
N SER A 217 -7.42 3.86 12.07
CA SER A 217 -8.59 3.06 11.74
C SER A 217 -8.22 1.66 11.23
N GLN A 218 -6.94 1.28 11.29
CA GLN A 218 -6.38 0.06 10.70
C GLN A 218 -6.99 -0.20 9.32
N SER A 219 -6.98 0.86 8.51
CA SER A 219 -7.55 0.81 7.17
C SER A 219 -6.86 -0.30 6.42
N ASP A 220 -7.66 -1.33 6.22
CA ASP A 220 -7.27 -2.61 5.71
C ASP A 220 -6.72 -2.45 4.27
N ASN A 221 -7.17 -1.42 3.53
CA ASN A 221 -6.64 -1.00 2.23
C ASN A 221 -5.19 -0.45 2.26
N TRP A 222 -4.80 0.29 3.30
CA TRP A 222 -3.43 0.79 3.44
C TRP A 222 -2.44 -0.35 3.69
N ILE A 223 -2.82 -1.24 4.59
CA ILE A 223 -2.08 -2.47 4.91
C ILE A 223 -1.95 -3.32 3.64
N THR A 224 -3.06 -3.48 2.90
CA THR A 224 -3.05 -4.21 1.63
C THR A 224 -2.09 -3.60 0.64
N ALA A 225 -2.20 -2.31 0.35
CA ALA A 225 -1.40 -1.65 -0.67
C ALA A 225 0.09 -1.70 -0.32
N ALA A 226 0.45 -1.48 0.95
CA ALA A 226 1.82 -1.66 1.43
C ALA A 226 2.32 -3.11 1.26
N GLY A 227 1.49 -4.11 1.58
CA GLY A 227 1.79 -5.52 1.37
C GLY A 227 1.98 -5.89 -0.10
N VAL A 228 1.08 -5.43 -0.98
CA VAL A 228 1.15 -5.61 -2.44
C VAL A 228 2.44 -4.98 -2.99
N VAL A 229 2.77 -3.75 -2.57
CA VAL A 229 4.01 -3.07 -2.99
C VAL A 229 5.25 -3.80 -2.51
N ALA A 230 5.28 -4.20 -1.23
CA ALA A 230 6.41 -4.88 -0.63
C ALA A 230 6.67 -6.23 -1.31
N THR A 231 5.62 -7.04 -1.48
CA THR A 231 5.73 -8.41 -2.01
C THR A 231 5.98 -8.42 -3.52
N ALA A 232 5.38 -7.51 -4.29
CA ALA A 232 5.70 -7.34 -5.71
C ALA A 232 7.14 -6.83 -5.93
N GLY A 233 7.54 -5.81 -5.16
CA GLY A 233 8.89 -5.27 -5.22
C GLY A 233 9.94 -6.32 -4.86
N TRP A 234 9.70 -7.08 -3.78
CA TRP A 234 10.56 -8.18 -3.38
C TRP A 234 10.61 -9.30 -4.43
N GLY A 235 9.44 -9.69 -4.97
CA GLY A 235 9.33 -10.70 -6.02
C GLY A 235 10.11 -10.31 -7.28
N TYR A 236 10.02 -9.05 -7.69
CA TYR A 236 10.81 -8.51 -8.79
C TYR A 236 12.32 -8.58 -8.50
N LEU A 237 12.75 -8.16 -7.32
CA LEU A 237 14.17 -8.17 -6.93
C LEU A 237 14.74 -9.58 -6.84
N VAL A 238 14.03 -10.53 -6.23
CA VAL A 238 14.46 -11.93 -6.15
C VAL A 238 14.53 -12.55 -7.54
N THR A 239 13.52 -12.34 -8.38
CA THR A 239 13.50 -12.86 -9.76
C THR A 239 14.66 -12.32 -10.59
N ARG A 240 15.08 -11.08 -10.33
CA ARG A 240 16.19 -10.42 -11.01
C ARG A 240 17.57 -10.85 -10.50
N LYS A 241 17.78 -10.86 -9.18
CA LYS A 241 19.10 -11.06 -8.56
C LYS A 241 19.42 -12.50 -8.24
N HIS A 242 18.41 -13.31 -7.91
CA HIS A 242 18.56 -14.69 -7.47
C HIS A 242 17.68 -15.64 -8.30
N PRO A 243 17.83 -15.65 -9.64
CA PRO A 243 16.99 -16.47 -10.52
C PRO A 243 17.10 -17.99 -10.26
N GLU A 244 18.17 -18.43 -9.61
CA GLU A 244 18.39 -19.81 -9.17
C GLU A 244 17.50 -20.21 -7.99
N ARG A 245 17.06 -19.26 -7.15
CA ARG A 245 16.26 -19.51 -5.95
C ARG A 245 14.76 -19.59 -6.25
N ARG A 246 14.37 -20.56 -7.08
CA ARG A 246 12.97 -20.72 -7.54
C ARG A 246 11.96 -20.83 -6.40
N TRP A 247 12.30 -21.54 -5.32
CA TRP A 247 11.42 -21.69 -4.16
C TRP A 247 11.08 -20.34 -3.52
N LEU A 248 12.03 -19.41 -3.48
CA LEU A 248 11.83 -18.07 -2.91
C LEU A 248 10.93 -17.23 -3.83
N ILE A 249 11.11 -17.33 -5.15
CA ILE A 249 10.22 -16.68 -6.13
C ILE A 249 8.78 -17.19 -5.97
N ILE A 250 8.61 -18.51 -5.79
CA ILE A 250 7.31 -19.14 -5.56
C ILE A 250 6.70 -18.65 -4.25
N ALA A 251 7.46 -18.65 -3.16
CA ALA A 251 6.99 -18.21 -1.85
C ALA A 251 6.56 -16.73 -1.85
N VAL A 252 7.36 -15.86 -2.47
CA VAL A 252 7.02 -14.43 -2.58
C VAL A 252 5.84 -14.21 -3.53
N GLY A 253 5.71 -15.01 -4.59
CA GLY A 253 4.53 -15.01 -5.47
C GLY A 253 3.25 -15.42 -4.73
N ALA A 254 3.31 -16.50 -3.92
CA ALA A 254 2.21 -16.92 -3.07
C ALA A 254 1.82 -15.83 -2.06
N LEU A 255 2.82 -15.21 -1.41
CA LEU A 255 2.59 -14.11 -0.48
C LEU A 255 1.95 -12.89 -1.16
N TYR A 256 2.37 -12.56 -2.38
CA TYR A 256 1.74 -11.52 -3.20
C TYR A 256 0.26 -11.87 -3.49
N GLY A 257 -0.05 -13.14 -3.79
CA GLY A 257 -1.43 -13.62 -3.92
C GLY A 257 -2.26 -13.48 -2.64
N CYS A 258 -1.68 -13.73 -1.47
CA CYS A 258 -2.34 -13.47 -0.18
C CYS A 258 -2.65 -11.97 0.00
N CYS A 259 -1.72 -11.07 -0.39
CA CYS A 259 -1.97 -9.63 -0.34
C CYS A 259 -3.07 -9.19 -1.33
N LEU A 260 -3.14 -9.78 -2.53
CA LEU A 260 -4.21 -9.47 -3.50
C LEU A 260 -5.60 -9.91 -3.03
N THR A 261 -5.69 -11.00 -2.26
CA THR A 261 -6.95 -11.51 -1.70
C THR A 261 -7.34 -10.85 -0.40
N TYR A 262 -6.57 -9.85 0.02
CA TYR A 262 -7.00 -8.93 1.03
C TYR A 262 -8.13 -8.05 0.48
N ARG A 263 -8.02 -7.49 -0.75
CA ARG A 263 -9.09 -6.68 -1.38
C ARG A 263 -9.14 -6.90 -2.89
N PHE A 264 -10.32 -7.23 -3.44
CA PHE A 264 -10.51 -7.39 -4.89
C PHE A 264 -10.18 -6.14 -5.72
N ILE A 265 -10.36 -4.95 -5.14
CA ILE A 265 -10.03 -3.68 -5.80
C ILE A 265 -8.54 -3.59 -6.21
N MET A 266 -7.68 -4.44 -5.62
CA MET A 266 -6.24 -4.47 -5.89
C MET A 266 -5.86 -5.35 -7.07
N TRP A 267 -6.76 -6.21 -7.56
CA TRP A 267 -6.46 -7.14 -8.64
C TRP A 267 -6.01 -6.45 -9.94
N PRO A 268 -6.58 -5.30 -10.35
CA PRO A 268 -6.10 -4.58 -11.52
C PRO A 268 -4.62 -4.17 -11.44
N THR A 269 -4.04 -4.03 -10.24
CA THR A 269 -2.61 -3.71 -10.05
C THR A 269 -1.67 -4.82 -10.53
N VAL A 270 -2.20 -6.03 -10.75
CA VAL A 270 -1.45 -7.14 -11.37
C VAL A 270 -1.07 -6.82 -12.82
N LEU A 271 -1.90 -6.08 -13.57
CA LEU A 271 -1.66 -5.79 -14.98
C LEU A 271 -0.33 -5.07 -15.24
N PRO A 272 -0.03 -3.91 -14.60
CA PRO A 272 1.24 -3.24 -14.84
C PRO A 272 2.43 -4.07 -14.39
N LEU A 273 2.29 -4.84 -13.30
CA LEU A 273 3.34 -5.74 -12.81
C LEU A 273 3.61 -6.88 -13.80
N LEU A 274 2.56 -7.49 -14.35
CA LEU A 274 2.67 -8.53 -15.37
C LEU A 274 3.39 -8.02 -16.61
N VAL A 275 3.01 -6.83 -17.09
CA VAL A 275 3.69 -6.20 -18.24
C VAL A 275 5.18 -5.97 -17.94
N LEU A 276 5.52 -5.47 -16.75
CA LEU A 276 6.91 -5.30 -16.35
C LEU A 276 7.66 -6.64 -16.37
N PHE A 277 7.08 -7.70 -15.78
CA PHE A 277 7.70 -9.01 -15.70
C PHE A 277 7.92 -9.63 -17.08
N VAL A 278 6.91 -9.62 -17.95
CA VAL A 278 7.02 -10.12 -19.34
C VAL A 278 8.09 -9.37 -20.13
N ARG A 279 8.23 -8.05 -19.92
CA ARG A 279 9.26 -7.24 -20.59
C ARG A 279 10.67 -7.45 -20.03
N THR A 280 10.79 -7.73 -18.73
CA THR A 280 12.07 -7.80 -18.04
C THR A 280 12.64 -9.22 -18.04
N PHE A 281 11.78 -10.24 -17.98
CA PHE A 281 12.17 -11.63 -17.77
C PHE A 281 11.63 -12.55 -18.87
N LYS A 282 12.30 -13.69 -19.08
CA LYS A 282 11.76 -14.75 -19.95
C LYS A 282 10.42 -15.25 -19.41
N TRP A 283 9.47 -15.58 -20.28
CA TRP A 283 8.13 -16.09 -19.93
C TRP A 283 8.14 -17.15 -18.82
N ARG A 284 9.04 -18.14 -18.90
CA ARG A 284 9.18 -19.19 -17.87
C ARG A 284 9.44 -18.62 -16.46
N ARG A 285 10.24 -17.55 -16.35
CA ARG A 285 10.53 -16.90 -15.06
C ARG A 285 9.34 -16.07 -14.57
N THR A 286 8.65 -15.40 -15.48
CA THR A 286 7.40 -14.70 -15.16
C THR A 286 6.37 -15.65 -14.56
N LEU A 287 6.22 -16.84 -15.15
CA LEU A 287 5.31 -17.86 -14.64
C LEU A 287 5.65 -18.34 -13.23
N VAL A 288 6.94 -18.49 -12.89
CA VAL A 288 7.36 -18.95 -11.55
C VAL A 288 6.87 -18.02 -10.43
N PHE A 289 6.71 -16.72 -10.72
CA PHE A 289 6.13 -15.76 -9.77
C PHE A 289 4.61 -15.64 -9.90
N MET A 290 4.11 -15.50 -11.13
CA MET A 290 2.70 -15.17 -11.39
C MET A 290 1.75 -16.35 -11.17
N VAL A 291 2.18 -17.59 -11.43
CA VAL A 291 1.32 -18.77 -11.24
C VAL A 291 1.01 -19.01 -9.75
N PRO A 292 2.00 -19.03 -8.83
CA PRO A 292 1.71 -19.12 -7.40
C PRO A 292 0.82 -17.98 -6.90
N ALA A 293 1.06 -16.74 -7.36
CA ALA A 293 0.20 -15.60 -7.05
C ALA A 293 -1.25 -15.82 -7.50
N ALA A 294 -1.46 -16.26 -8.74
CA ALA A 294 -2.78 -16.54 -9.27
C ALA A 294 -3.47 -17.71 -8.54
N VAL A 295 -2.75 -18.81 -8.29
CA VAL A 295 -3.28 -19.99 -7.60
C VAL A 295 -3.73 -19.63 -6.18
N VAL A 296 -2.91 -18.92 -5.42
CA VAL A 296 -3.29 -18.45 -4.08
C VAL A 296 -4.44 -17.45 -4.17
N THR A 297 -4.42 -16.55 -5.15
CA THR A 297 -5.47 -15.54 -5.29
C THR A 297 -6.82 -16.17 -5.57
N VAL A 298 -6.89 -17.06 -6.56
CA VAL A 298 -8.11 -17.79 -6.93
C VAL A 298 -8.52 -18.73 -5.80
N GLY A 299 -7.57 -19.47 -5.24
CA GLY A 299 -7.79 -20.39 -4.14
C GLY A 299 -8.44 -19.71 -2.95
N LEU A 300 -7.84 -18.64 -2.42
CA LEU A 300 -8.38 -17.93 -1.25
C LEU A 300 -9.69 -17.16 -1.54
N THR A 301 -9.97 -16.86 -2.81
CA THR A 301 -11.23 -16.21 -3.22
C THR A 301 -12.38 -17.21 -3.33
N LEU A 302 -12.10 -18.41 -3.83
CA LEU A 302 -13.10 -19.44 -4.07
C LEU A 302 -13.26 -20.41 -2.89
N LEU A 303 -12.23 -20.57 -2.06
CA LEU A 303 -12.25 -21.45 -0.90
C LEU A 303 -13.43 -21.18 0.05
N PRO A 304 -13.83 -19.92 0.35
CA PRO A 304 -15.02 -19.65 1.15
C PRO A 304 -16.31 -20.27 0.60
N LEU A 305 -16.46 -20.34 -0.73
CA LEU A 305 -17.62 -20.99 -1.37
C LEU A 305 -17.61 -22.49 -1.11
N ALA A 306 -16.44 -23.12 -1.07
CA ALA A 306 -16.29 -24.54 -0.79
C ALA A 306 -16.48 -24.88 0.70
N ILE A 307 -16.10 -23.97 1.60
CA ILE A 307 -16.28 -24.14 3.06
C ILE A 307 -17.76 -23.94 3.44
N ASN A 308 -18.34 -22.80 3.08
CA ASN A 308 -19.73 -22.47 3.40
C ASN A 308 -20.30 -21.42 2.44
N ALA A 309 -20.81 -21.89 1.30
CA ALA A 309 -21.41 -21.03 0.29
C ALA A 309 -22.52 -20.14 0.84
N LYS A 310 -23.34 -20.64 1.78
CA LYS A 310 -24.47 -19.88 2.33
C LYS A 310 -24.00 -18.62 3.06
N ASN A 311 -23.07 -18.76 4.01
CA ASN A 311 -22.58 -17.62 4.79
C ASN A 311 -21.78 -16.64 3.93
N TYR A 312 -20.97 -17.16 3.00
CA TYR A 312 -20.18 -16.32 2.12
C TYR A 312 -21.03 -15.53 1.10
N LEU A 313 -22.02 -16.19 0.48
CA LEU A 313 -22.90 -15.54 -0.48
C LEU A 313 -23.85 -14.53 0.20
N ASN A 314 -24.45 -14.90 1.35
CA ASN A 314 -25.40 -14.05 2.06
C ASN A 314 -24.75 -12.94 2.89
N GLY A 315 -23.46 -13.08 3.23
CA GLY A 315 -22.70 -12.06 3.94
C GLY A 315 -21.94 -11.14 2.97
N PRO A 316 -20.63 -11.37 2.76
CA PRO A 316 -19.77 -10.46 2.01
C PRO A 316 -20.22 -10.20 0.57
N VAL A 317 -20.68 -11.23 -0.16
CA VAL A 317 -21.08 -11.07 -1.58
C VAL A 317 -22.38 -10.26 -1.70
N ALA A 318 -23.41 -10.62 -0.94
CA ALA A 318 -24.67 -9.87 -0.90
C ALA A 318 -24.44 -8.41 -0.50
N MET A 319 -23.63 -8.14 0.53
CA MET A 319 -23.30 -6.77 0.93
C MET A 319 -22.53 -6.01 -0.14
N GLY A 320 -21.64 -6.68 -0.89
CA GLY A 320 -20.97 -6.09 -2.05
C GLY A 320 -21.94 -5.71 -3.17
N LEU A 321 -22.89 -6.59 -3.49
CA LEU A 321 -23.92 -6.35 -4.50
C LEU A 321 -24.86 -5.21 -4.10
N ILE A 322 -25.33 -5.18 -2.84
CA ILE A 322 -26.18 -4.10 -2.32
C ILE A 322 -25.45 -2.74 -2.42
N LYS A 323 -24.16 -2.70 -2.08
CA LYS A 323 -23.35 -1.48 -2.21
C LYS A 323 -23.17 -1.06 -3.67
N ALA A 324 -23.13 -2.00 -4.60
CA ALA A 324 -23.00 -1.72 -6.03
C ALA A 324 -24.32 -1.25 -6.67
N THR A 325 -25.47 -1.71 -6.19
CA THR A 325 -26.78 -1.32 -6.73
C THR A 325 -27.32 0.00 -6.19
N ARG A 326 -26.81 0.51 -5.06
CA ARG A 326 -27.15 1.83 -4.48
C ARG A 326 -26.47 3.03 -5.20
N SER A 327 -26.46 3.05 -6.52
CA SER A 327 -25.91 4.16 -7.30
C SER A 327 -27.01 4.93 -8.01
N SER A 328 -26.84 6.26 -8.11
CA SER A 328 -27.73 7.14 -8.87
C SER A 328 -27.67 6.90 -10.38
N VAL A 329 -26.64 6.20 -10.87
CA VAL A 329 -26.44 5.88 -12.29
C VAL A 329 -26.61 4.38 -12.52
N PRO A 330 -27.55 3.94 -13.38
CA PRO A 330 -27.65 2.56 -13.80
C PRO A 330 -26.30 2.05 -14.36
N PHE A 331 -25.92 0.83 -14.00
CA PHE A 331 -24.67 0.20 -14.44
C PHE A 331 -23.36 0.92 -14.03
N SER A 332 -23.39 1.82 -13.05
CA SER A 332 -22.18 2.53 -12.59
C SER A 332 -21.02 1.59 -12.23
N GLY A 333 -21.30 0.43 -11.63
CA GLY A 333 -20.28 -0.58 -11.36
C GLY A 333 -19.55 -1.08 -12.62
N VAL A 334 -20.27 -1.27 -13.73
CA VAL A 334 -19.69 -1.66 -15.02
C VAL A 334 -18.89 -0.52 -15.62
N ILE A 335 -19.41 0.71 -15.58
CA ILE A 335 -18.74 1.91 -16.09
C ILE A 335 -17.42 2.13 -15.34
N VAL A 336 -17.47 2.16 -14.01
CA VAL A 336 -16.29 2.32 -13.14
C VAL A 336 -15.26 1.22 -13.43
N SER A 337 -15.69 -0.04 -13.48
CA SER A 337 -14.78 -1.17 -13.76
C SER A 337 -14.14 -1.06 -15.14
N THR A 338 -14.92 -0.70 -16.17
CA THR A 338 -14.43 -0.56 -17.55
C THR A 338 -13.41 0.56 -17.66
N ILE A 339 -13.71 1.75 -17.13
CA ILE A 339 -12.78 2.88 -17.13
C ILE A 339 -11.50 2.54 -16.36
N THR A 340 -11.64 1.88 -15.20
CA THR A 340 -10.52 1.46 -14.37
C THR A 340 -9.62 0.50 -15.15
N ILE A 341 -10.17 -0.60 -15.68
CA ILE A 341 -9.40 -1.62 -16.43
C ILE A 341 -8.76 -1.01 -17.68
N ALA A 342 -9.49 -0.19 -18.44
CA ALA A 342 -8.96 0.49 -19.63
C ALA A 342 -7.77 1.40 -19.26
N THR A 343 -7.90 2.19 -18.18
CA THR A 343 -6.81 3.05 -17.70
C THR A 343 -5.60 2.23 -17.25
N PHE A 344 -5.82 1.15 -16.50
CA PHE A 344 -4.76 0.22 -16.12
C PHE A 344 -4.05 -0.35 -17.35
N ALA A 345 -4.78 -0.81 -18.36
CA ALA A 345 -4.20 -1.37 -19.58
C ALA A 345 -3.37 -0.34 -20.36
N LEU A 346 -3.92 0.86 -20.57
CA LEU A 346 -3.24 1.95 -21.28
C LEU A 346 -1.99 2.43 -20.54
N ALA A 347 -2.07 2.63 -19.23
CA ALA A 347 -0.93 3.03 -18.42
C ALA A 347 0.12 1.91 -18.36
N SER A 348 -0.30 0.65 -18.28
CA SER A 348 0.58 -0.52 -18.28
C SER A 348 1.43 -0.61 -19.55
N ALA A 349 0.90 -0.19 -20.70
CA ALA A 349 1.66 -0.18 -21.96
C ALA A 349 2.96 0.64 -21.89
N ARG A 350 3.04 1.65 -21.00
CA ARG A 350 4.22 2.50 -20.81
C ARG A 350 5.18 2.01 -19.72
N VAL A 351 4.85 0.94 -19.00
CA VAL A 351 5.64 0.44 -17.87
C VAL A 351 6.97 -0.16 -18.33
N ARG A 352 8.08 0.35 -17.79
CA ARG A 352 9.45 -0.15 -18.03
C ARG A 352 10.25 -0.37 -16.74
N SER A 353 9.69 -0.03 -15.60
CA SER A 353 10.33 -0.12 -14.29
C SER A 353 9.26 -0.34 -13.21
N LEU A 354 9.68 -0.72 -11.99
CA LEU A 354 8.79 -0.78 -10.83
C LEU A 354 8.12 0.58 -10.56
N SER A 355 8.82 1.69 -10.81
CA SER A 355 8.21 3.02 -10.77
C SER A 355 7.06 3.18 -11.74
N GLY A 356 7.25 2.74 -12.98
CA GLY A 356 6.16 2.71 -13.95
C GLY A 356 4.97 1.87 -13.46
N VAL A 357 5.21 0.76 -12.75
CA VAL A 357 4.13 -0.07 -12.20
C VAL A 357 3.28 0.71 -11.20
N TRP A 358 3.92 1.40 -10.26
CA TRP A 358 3.22 2.16 -9.24
C TRP A 358 2.54 3.41 -9.79
N GLY A 359 3.17 4.09 -10.75
CA GLY A 359 2.55 5.21 -11.46
C GLY A 359 1.33 4.78 -12.27
N ALA A 360 1.42 3.65 -12.99
CA ALA A 360 0.28 3.09 -13.71
C ALA A 360 -0.85 2.65 -12.76
N SER A 361 -0.49 2.08 -11.61
CA SER A 361 -1.48 1.69 -10.59
C SER A 361 -2.20 2.89 -10.00
N ALA A 362 -1.47 3.97 -9.74
CA ALA A 362 -2.04 5.22 -9.25
C ALA A 362 -2.98 5.87 -10.27
N LEU A 363 -2.64 5.86 -11.56
CA LEU A 363 -3.50 6.38 -12.61
C LEU A 363 -4.80 5.57 -12.74
N GLY A 364 -4.72 4.24 -12.73
CA GLY A 364 -5.90 3.38 -12.76
C GLY A 364 -6.82 3.61 -11.56
N MET A 365 -6.23 3.78 -10.37
CA MET A 365 -6.95 4.08 -9.14
C MET A 365 -7.54 5.50 -9.12
N ALA A 366 -6.83 6.49 -9.67
CA ALA A 366 -7.36 7.85 -9.87
C ALA A 366 -8.59 7.83 -10.78
N ALA A 367 -8.52 7.11 -11.89
CA ALA A 367 -9.63 6.99 -12.84
C ALA A 367 -10.84 6.28 -12.21
N MET A 368 -10.61 5.24 -11.41
CA MET A 368 -11.66 4.59 -10.62
C MET A 368 -12.35 5.59 -9.69
N LEU A 369 -11.56 6.37 -8.93
CA LEU A 369 -12.07 7.35 -7.97
C LEU A 369 -12.89 8.46 -8.64
N LEU A 370 -12.38 9.02 -9.74
CA LEU A 370 -13.09 10.02 -10.53
C LEU A 370 -14.39 9.47 -11.11
N SER A 371 -14.38 8.21 -11.58
CA SER A 371 -15.57 7.55 -12.11
C SER A 371 -16.60 7.29 -11.02
N VAL A 372 -16.17 6.87 -9.82
CA VAL A 372 -17.07 6.69 -8.66
C VAL A 372 -17.66 8.03 -8.24
N ALA A 373 -16.84 9.08 -8.14
CA ALA A 373 -17.31 10.43 -7.79
C ALA A 373 -18.34 10.95 -8.81
N ALA A 374 -18.10 10.75 -10.11
CA ALA A 374 -19.01 11.16 -11.17
C ALA A 374 -20.33 10.36 -11.19
N THR A 375 -20.32 9.10 -10.74
CA THR A 375 -21.49 8.19 -10.81
C THR A 375 -22.28 8.08 -9.50
N LYS A 376 -21.83 8.73 -8.42
CA LYS A 376 -22.48 8.74 -7.10
C LYS A 376 -22.85 10.15 -6.62
N TYR A 377 -22.98 11.10 -7.54
CA TYR A 377 -23.08 12.54 -7.24
C TYR A 377 -24.36 12.97 -6.51
N GLU A 378 -25.35 12.10 -6.37
CA GLU A 378 -26.58 12.39 -5.64
C GLU A 378 -26.84 11.33 -4.57
N LEU A 379 -27.47 11.77 -3.47
CA LEU A 379 -27.92 11.05 -2.25
C LEU A 379 -27.12 11.51 -1.02
N GLY A 380 -27.78 11.76 0.12
CA GLY A 380 -27.26 12.49 1.29
C GLY A 380 -26.07 11.89 2.08
N PHE A 381 -26.08 12.09 3.40
CA PHE A 381 -24.98 11.80 4.35
C PHE A 381 -24.27 10.44 4.13
N THR A 382 -25.02 9.37 3.85
CA THR A 382 -24.50 8.02 3.60
C THR A 382 -23.61 7.92 2.36
N THR A 383 -23.86 8.72 1.34
CA THR A 383 -23.11 8.71 0.08
C THR A 383 -21.81 9.50 0.24
N ALA A 384 -21.84 10.58 1.04
CA ALA A 384 -20.64 11.30 1.45
C ALA A 384 -19.67 10.38 2.23
N VAL A 385 -20.18 9.57 3.18
CA VAL A 385 -19.36 8.57 3.90
C VAL A 385 -18.84 7.49 2.96
N SER A 386 -19.66 6.97 2.02
CA SER A 386 -19.20 5.96 1.06
C SER A 386 -18.15 6.49 0.06
N THR A 387 -18.27 7.76 -0.31
CA THR A 387 -17.31 8.47 -1.16
C THR A 387 -16.05 8.78 -0.38
N TYR A 388 -16.16 9.21 0.88
CA TYR A 388 -15.02 9.36 1.80
C TYR A 388 -14.26 8.04 1.97
N ASP A 389 -14.98 6.95 2.21
CA ASP A 389 -14.42 5.60 2.31
C ASP A 389 -13.71 5.24 1.00
N THR A 390 -14.38 5.34 -0.14
CA THR A 390 -13.78 5.03 -1.45
C THR A 390 -12.54 5.91 -1.74
N VAL A 391 -12.58 7.19 -1.35
CA VAL A 391 -11.47 8.14 -1.52
C VAL A 391 -10.32 7.81 -0.57
N ALA A 392 -10.59 7.53 0.71
CA ALA A 392 -9.60 7.12 1.70
C ALA A 392 -8.97 5.76 1.35
N PHE A 393 -9.76 4.84 0.79
CA PHE A 393 -9.34 3.52 0.34
C PHE A 393 -8.44 3.59 -0.90
N THR A 394 -8.75 4.47 -1.85
CA THR A 394 -8.03 4.60 -3.13
C THR A 394 -6.85 5.58 -3.05
N GLY A 395 -6.87 6.51 -2.09
CA GLY A 395 -5.81 7.49 -1.85
C GLY A 395 -4.44 6.89 -1.55
N THR A 396 -4.41 5.68 -0.99
CA THR A 396 -3.20 4.83 -0.84
C THR A 396 -2.37 4.75 -2.12
N TRP A 397 -3.03 4.47 -3.24
CA TRP A 397 -2.38 4.28 -4.53
C TRP A 397 -1.98 5.59 -5.17
N LEU A 398 -2.72 6.67 -4.90
CA LEU A 398 -2.30 8.01 -5.30
C LEU A 398 -1.02 8.41 -4.57
N VAL A 399 -0.90 8.06 -3.28
CA VAL A 399 0.33 8.22 -2.52
C VAL A 399 1.43 7.35 -3.14
N PHE A 400 1.21 6.06 -3.38
CA PHE A 400 2.23 5.22 -4.04
C PHE A 400 2.59 5.67 -5.47
N GLY A 401 1.66 6.31 -6.19
CA GLY A 401 1.89 6.98 -7.47
C GLY A 401 2.72 8.24 -7.35
N ALA A 402 2.44 9.09 -6.36
CA ALA A 402 3.25 10.26 -6.04
C ALA A 402 4.67 9.83 -5.67
N VAL A 403 4.78 8.80 -4.83
CA VAL A 403 6.02 8.09 -4.52
C VAL A 403 6.66 7.60 -5.81
N SER A 404 5.90 7.09 -6.80
CA SER A 404 6.45 6.62 -8.06
C SER A 404 7.18 7.70 -8.88
N LEU A 405 6.78 8.97 -8.74
CA LEU A 405 7.41 10.14 -9.37
C LEU A 405 8.77 10.45 -8.74
N ALA A 406 8.96 10.10 -7.46
CA ALA A 406 10.25 10.19 -6.77
C ALA A 406 11.30 9.21 -7.28
N LEU A 407 10.87 8.15 -7.97
CA LEU A 407 11.70 7.00 -8.29
C LEU A 407 12.54 7.26 -9.55
N PRO A 408 13.80 6.79 -9.62
CA PRO A 408 14.63 6.93 -10.81
C PRO A 408 13.96 6.30 -12.03
N THR A 409 13.94 7.04 -13.13
CA THR A 409 13.40 6.53 -14.40
C THR A 409 14.38 5.54 -15.04
N ALA A 410 13.88 4.71 -15.97
CA ALA A 410 14.75 3.83 -16.77
C ALA A 410 15.87 4.61 -17.50
N ARG A 411 15.62 5.89 -17.81
CA ARG A 411 16.58 6.80 -18.43
C ARG A 411 17.71 7.17 -17.47
N ASP A 412 17.40 7.40 -16.20
CA ASP A 412 18.39 7.71 -15.17
C ASP A 412 19.31 6.52 -14.91
N ILE A 413 18.76 5.30 -14.92
CA ILE A 413 19.52 4.06 -14.76
C ILE A 413 20.47 3.86 -15.96
N ALA A 414 19.97 4.03 -17.18
CA ALA A 414 20.77 3.90 -18.39
C ALA A 414 21.93 4.92 -18.43
N ASN A 415 21.64 6.18 -18.13
CA ASN A 415 22.64 7.25 -18.07
C ASN A 415 23.72 6.96 -17.02
N HIS A 416 23.33 6.41 -15.86
CA HIS A 416 24.27 6.10 -14.79
C HIS A 416 25.18 4.90 -15.13
N GLN A 417 24.64 3.89 -15.82
CA GLN A 417 25.42 2.76 -16.33
C GLN A 417 26.41 3.19 -17.42
N SER A 418 25.99 4.05 -18.34
CA SER A 418 26.85 4.65 -19.36
C SER A 418 27.97 5.48 -18.74
N ALA A 419 27.67 6.30 -17.73
CA ALA A 419 28.67 7.10 -17.01
C ALA A 419 29.69 6.23 -16.26
N ARG A 420 29.26 5.12 -15.63
CA ARG A 420 30.17 4.16 -14.99
C ARG A 420 31.07 3.44 -15.99
N ARG A 421 30.54 3.04 -17.15
CA ARG A 421 31.34 2.45 -18.23
C ARG A 421 32.37 3.46 -18.75
N ALA A 422 31.97 4.70 -18.98
CA ALA A 422 32.87 5.76 -19.41
C ALA A 422 33.96 6.08 -18.37
N ALA A 423 33.64 6.05 -17.07
CA ALA A 423 34.62 6.26 -16.00
C ALA A 423 35.58 5.06 -15.83
N GLY A 424 35.07 3.83 -15.95
CA GLY A 424 35.91 2.61 -15.90
C GLY A 424 36.84 2.46 -17.11
N LEU A 425 36.49 3.07 -18.24
CA LEU A 425 37.32 3.14 -19.45
C LEU A 425 38.41 4.23 -19.39
N ARG A 426 38.35 5.16 -18.42
CA ARG A 426 39.39 6.19 -18.21
C ARG A 426 40.41 5.81 -17.11
N GLY A 427 40.17 4.71 -16.39
CA GLY A 427 41.05 4.19 -15.34
C GLY A 427 41.87 2.97 -15.75
N ARG A 428 41.87 2.64 -17.05
CA ARG A 428 42.78 1.70 -17.71
C ARG A 428 43.49 2.49 -18.80
#